data_AF-Q09AM7-F1
#
_entry.id   AF-Q09AM7-F1
#
_cell.length_a   1.000
_cell.length_b   1.000
_cell.length_c   1.000
_cell.angle_alpha   90.00
_cell.angle_beta   90.00
_cell.angle_gamma   90.00
#
_symmetry.space_group_name_H-M   'P 1'
#
loop_
_entity.id
_entity.type
_entity.pdbx_description
1 polymer ?
#
loop_
_entity_poly.entity_id
_entity_poly.type
_entity_poly.pdbx_seq_one_letter_code
_entity_poly.pdbx_strand_id
1 'polypeptide(L)'
;MLRASLRPTAMDALPLFVRSVLEFQCLADRCEDTCCVGLRIPVSEDRLTRLREGVAGTPDAERVAALVVPQPDGPPAERAFIQMGSDGSCPFLDTQKFCSLHRRHGERVLPDGCATFPRIVSKIDEQVEVAGSLACPEMARRLLLKADALEQVPGPWEQVPRPEVARPFPGAPGDAYAAHAGRIRAAALGLLHQQGFPLASRLGFLGQWAFQLDSIFRGEAPFEGDAAQAGQVLDALLPPFEAPDRLEAMHQDFAALEVPGGPCAGLLASMLKARRAVARGERFKPFADGVLASLWGSEEAEGSPEAAWREVLSRWEWLESAHGSRIQQYFLHYTINQWLRAPFTEAPSLLAYVFRLAVRVAMLRMVLAGHPAVAALRASASGLAPEESQAALDRAAVECFYLVARHVEQAPDILAIVWNMAGAGGAETLGKLILFSKF
;
A
#
# COMPACT_ATOMS: atom_id res chain seq x y z
N MET A 1 -29.98 -18.31 24.15
CA MET A 1 -29.89 -19.28 23.04
C MET A 1 -28.52 -19.16 22.40
N LEU A 2 -27.93 -20.29 22.03
CA LEU A 2 -26.49 -20.55 21.95
C LEU A 2 -25.66 -19.46 21.23
N ARG A 3 -24.68 -18.88 21.93
CA ARG A 3 -23.51 -18.26 21.30
C ARG A 3 -22.73 -19.39 20.62
N ALA A 4 -22.81 -19.46 19.29
CA ALA A 4 -21.89 -20.28 18.52
C ALA A 4 -20.46 -19.76 18.81
N SER A 5 -19.71 -20.58 19.54
CA SER A 5 -18.27 -20.43 19.67
C SER A 5 -17.67 -20.48 18.26
N LEU A 6 -17.27 -19.33 17.72
CA LEU A 6 -16.42 -19.22 16.53
C LEU A 6 -14.98 -19.68 16.86
N ARG A 7 -14.83 -20.85 17.50
CA ARG A 7 -13.61 -21.63 17.40
C ARG A 7 -13.81 -22.49 16.16
N PRO A 8 -13.25 -22.12 14.99
CA PRO A 8 -13.28 -23.02 13.85
C PRO A 8 -12.66 -24.35 14.27
N THR A 9 -13.36 -25.44 14.02
CA THR A 9 -12.96 -26.83 14.26
C THR A 9 -11.80 -27.29 13.36
N ALA A 10 -11.06 -26.36 12.75
CA ALA A 10 -9.94 -26.57 11.83
C ALA A 10 -8.69 -25.76 12.29
N MET A 11 -8.30 -25.88 13.55
CA MET A 11 -7.16 -25.17 14.16
C MET A 11 -5.77 -25.78 13.86
N ASP A 12 -5.61 -26.64 12.86
CA ASP A 12 -4.31 -27.28 12.59
C ASP A 12 -3.36 -26.39 11.75
N ALA A 13 -3.89 -25.48 10.92
CA ALA A 13 -3.06 -24.57 10.14
C ALA A 13 -2.73 -23.30 10.94
N LEU A 14 -1.43 -23.02 11.11
CA LEU A 14 -0.96 -21.78 11.71
C LEU A 14 -1.23 -20.58 10.77
N PRO A 15 -1.60 -19.40 11.29
CA PRO A 15 -1.68 -18.19 10.50
C PRO A 15 -0.31 -17.84 9.91
N LEU A 16 -0.30 -17.30 8.69
CA LEU A 16 0.91 -16.83 8.02
C LEU A 16 1.09 -15.34 8.27
N PHE A 17 2.29 -14.93 8.65
CA PHE A 17 2.66 -13.54 8.85
C PHE A 17 3.72 -13.15 7.85
N VAL A 18 3.63 -11.93 7.34
CA VAL A 18 4.83 -11.22 6.88
C VAL A 18 5.78 -11.08 8.09
N ARG A 19 7.01 -11.57 7.98
CA ARG A 19 8.00 -11.61 9.09
C ARG A 19 8.10 -10.28 9.83
N SER A 20 8.27 -9.17 9.10
CA SER A 20 8.37 -7.84 9.71
C SER A 20 7.11 -7.39 10.46
N VAL A 21 5.94 -7.95 10.14
CA VAL A 21 4.66 -7.67 10.79
C VAL A 21 4.49 -8.49 12.06
N LEU A 22 4.97 -9.73 12.07
CA LEU A 22 5.04 -10.55 13.28
C LEU A 22 5.91 -9.87 14.34
N GLU A 23 7.07 -9.34 13.93
CA GLU A 23 8.02 -8.68 14.81
C GLU A 23 7.70 -7.21 15.13
N PHE A 24 6.59 -6.67 14.59
CA PHE A 24 6.27 -5.26 14.74
C PHE A 24 5.91 -4.89 16.18
N GLN A 25 6.47 -3.78 16.65
CA GLN A 25 6.12 -3.16 17.92
C GLN A 25 5.85 -1.67 17.70
N CYS A 26 4.77 -1.16 18.30
CA CYS A 26 4.44 0.26 18.23
C CYS A 26 5.48 1.09 18.99
N LEU A 27 5.93 2.20 18.40
CA LEU A 27 6.86 3.13 19.04
C LEU A 27 6.22 4.00 20.14
N ALA A 28 4.89 3.94 20.28
CA ALA A 28 4.11 4.70 21.25
C ALA A 28 4.45 6.20 21.22
N ASP A 29 4.87 6.76 22.36
CA ASP A 29 5.24 8.16 22.54
C ASP A 29 6.53 8.58 21.80
N ARG A 30 7.32 7.62 21.32
CA ARG A 30 8.49 7.88 20.44
C ARG A 30 8.12 7.95 18.97
N CYS A 31 6.86 7.71 18.60
CA CYS A 31 6.45 7.75 17.21
C CYS A 31 6.52 9.18 16.67
N GLU A 32 7.20 9.33 15.54
CA GLU A 32 7.40 10.59 14.83
C GLU A 32 6.13 11.14 14.15
N ASP A 33 5.02 10.40 14.24
CA ASP A 33 3.71 10.75 13.69
C ASP A 33 2.58 10.09 14.51
N THR A 34 1.33 10.41 14.21
CA THR A 34 0.11 9.85 14.81
C THR A 34 -0.49 8.77 13.92
N CYS A 35 -1.25 7.83 14.48
CA CYS A 35 -1.96 6.82 13.67
C CYS A 35 -3.32 7.31 13.13
N CYS A 36 -3.95 8.30 13.78
CA CYS A 36 -5.38 8.60 13.61
C CYS A 36 -5.71 9.99 13.05
N VAL A 37 -4.75 10.92 13.00
CA VAL A 37 -5.02 12.27 12.45
C VAL A 37 -5.46 12.15 10.99
N GLY A 38 -6.57 12.80 10.67
CA GLY A 38 -7.18 12.81 9.34
C GLY A 38 -8.00 11.57 8.98
N LEU A 39 -8.18 10.64 9.91
CA LEU A 39 -9.00 9.44 9.68
C LEU A 39 -10.42 9.62 10.23
N ARG A 40 -11.37 8.93 9.59
CA ARG A 40 -12.69 8.65 10.17
C ARG A 40 -12.59 7.31 10.89
N ILE A 41 -12.90 7.27 12.19
CA ILE A 41 -12.74 6.05 13.02
C ILE A 41 -14.12 5.45 13.30
N PRO A 42 -14.56 4.44 12.52
CA PRO A 42 -15.78 3.70 12.83
C PRO A 42 -15.62 2.89 14.11
N VAL A 43 -16.72 2.78 14.84
CA VAL A 43 -16.87 1.95 16.03
C VAL A 43 -18.07 1.06 15.77
N SER A 44 -17.83 -0.25 15.70
CA SER A 44 -18.89 -1.25 15.56
C SER A 44 -19.69 -1.37 16.86
N GLU A 45 -20.87 -1.99 16.78
CA GLU A 45 -21.77 -2.15 17.94
C GLU A 45 -21.10 -2.89 19.11
N ASP A 46 -20.44 -4.02 18.83
CA ASP A 46 -19.70 -4.79 19.84
C ASP A 46 -18.56 -3.96 20.46
N ARG A 47 -17.84 -3.18 19.65
CA ARG A 47 -16.73 -2.35 20.14
C ARG A 47 -17.21 -1.18 20.97
N LEU A 48 -18.36 -0.58 20.64
CA LEU A 48 -18.94 0.47 21.45
C LEU A 48 -19.28 -0.03 22.85
N THR A 49 -19.87 -1.22 22.96
CA THR A 49 -20.18 -1.87 24.24
C THR A 49 -18.91 -2.13 25.05
N ARG A 50 -17.90 -2.78 24.46
CA ARG A 50 -16.63 -3.08 25.14
C ARG A 50 -15.88 -1.83 25.58
N LEU A 51 -15.88 -0.78 24.75
CA LEU A 51 -15.27 0.50 25.08
C LEU A 51 -15.95 1.10 26.31
N ARG A 52 -17.29 1.18 26.33
CA ARG A 52 -18.06 1.73 27.47
C ARG A 52 -17.86 0.93 28.75
N GLU A 53 -17.90 -0.40 28.67
CA GLU A 53 -17.63 -1.27 29.82
C GLU A 53 -16.20 -1.09 30.33
N GLY A 54 -15.23 -1.01 29.42
CA GLY A 54 -13.82 -0.90 29.76
C GLY A 54 -13.43 0.42 30.43
N VAL A 55 -14.15 1.51 30.16
CA VAL A 55 -13.91 2.82 30.79
C VAL A 55 -14.85 3.12 31.96
N ALA A 56 -15.81 2.25 32.27
CA ALA A 56 -16.82 2.48 33.29
C ALA A 56 -16.19 2.77 34.66
N GLY A 57 -16.71 3.78 35.37
CA GLY A 57 -16.19 4.20 36.67
C GLY A 57 -14.86 4.96 36.62
N THR A 58 -14.32 5.26 35.43
CA THR A 58 -13.11 6.06 35.26
C THR A 58 -13.44 7.44 34.67
N PRO A 59 -12.53 8.43 34.77
CA PRO A 59 -12.71 9.73 34.13
C PRO A 59 -12.90 9.69 32.61
N ASP A 60 -12.58 8.56 31.95
CA ASP A 60 -12.80 8.41 30.51
C ASP A 60 -14.23 8.04 30.14
N ALA A 61 -15.06 7.61 31.08
CA ALA A 61 -16.46 7.28 30.79
C ALA A 61 -17.21 8.49 30.21
N GLU A 62 -17.07 9.65 30.82
CA GLU A 62 -17.68 10.90 30.34
C GLU A 62 -17.10 11.34 29.00
N ARG A 63 -15.77 11.22 28.83
CA ARG A 63 -15.09 11.55 27.55
C ARG A 63 -15.58 10.65 26.41
N VAL A 64 -15.67 9.35 26.63
CA VAL A 64 -16.19 8.39 25.65
C VAL A 64 -17.65 8.70 25.33
N ALA A 65 -18.49 8.98 26.33
CA ALA A 65 -19.89 9.32 26.12
C ALA A 65 -20.06 10.58 25.27
N ALA A 66 -19.20 11.59 25.45
CA ALA A 66 -19.24 12.84 24.71
C ALA A 66 -18.63 12.73 23.29
N LEU A 67 -17.59 11.92 23.11
CA LEU A 67 -16.78 11.91 21.88
C LEU A 67 -17.08 10.75 20.93
N VAL A 68 -17.82 9.73 21.38
CA VAL A 68 -18.22 8.60 20.53
C VAL A 68 -19.68 8.75 20.14
N VAL A 69 -19.90 9.27 18.93
CA VAL A 69 -21.21 9.69 18.44
C VAL A 69 -21.91 8.52 17.73
N PRO A 70 -23.15 8.17 18.12
CA PRO A 70 -23.92 7.14 17.43
C PRO A 70 -24.23 7.51 15.98
N GLN A 71 -24.24 6.50 15.12
CA GLN A 71 -24.72 6.54 13.74
C GLN A 71 -25.76 5.40 13.57
N PRO A 72 -27.01 5.60 14.04
CA PRO A 72 -28.02 4.54 14.09
C PRO A 72 -28.38 3.97 12.72
N ASP A 73 -28.30 4.79 11.67
CA ASP A 73 -28.58 4.38 10.28
C ASP A 73 -27.37 3.72 9.59
N GLY A 74 -26.21 3.66 10.25
CA GLY A 74 -25.01 3.01 9.71
C GLY A 74 -25.07 1.48 9.81
N PRO A 75 -24.32 0.73 8.99
CA PRO A 75 -24.22 -0.73 9.13
C PRO A 75 -23.65 -1.13 10.50
N PRO A 76 -23.79 -2.40 10.95
CA PRO A 76 -23.28 -2.86 12.25
C PRO A 76 -21.79 -2.56 12.52
N ALA A 77 -20.97 -2.52 11.47
CA ALA A 77 -19.55 -2.17 11.54
C ALA A 77 -19.28 -0.66 11.75
N GLU A 78 -20.28 0.19 11.55
CA GLU A 78 -20.21 1.66 11.56
C GLU A 78 -21.35 2.28 12.41
N ARG A 79 -21.68 1.66 13.55
CA ARG A 79 -22.79 2.11 14.43
C ARG A 79 -22.47 3.36 15.24
N ALA A 80 -21.20 3.73 15.34
CA ALA A 80 -20.75 4.97 15.95
C ALA A 80 -19.41 5.41 15.36
N PHE A 81 -19.02 6.65 15.63
CA PHE A 81 -17.74 7.22 15.21
C PHE A 81 -17.10 7.99 16.34
N ILE A 82 -15.77 8.00 16.37
CA ILE A 82 -15.05 8.98 17.20
C ILE A 82 -15.17 10.34 16.50
N GLN A 83 -15.73 11.32 17.21
CA GLN A 83 -15.82 12.70 16.72
C GLN A 83 -14.42 13.33 16.77
N MET A 84 -13.90 13.61 15.58
CA MET A 84 -12.58 14.22 15.41
C MET A 84 -12.62 15.71 15.71
N GLY A 85 -11.49 16.26 16.16
CA GLY A 85 -11.30 17.71 16.31
C GLY A 85 -11.38 18.45 14.98
N SER A 86 -11.50 19.78 15.04
CA SER A 86 -11.57 20.63 13.84
C SER A 86 -10.29 20.59 12.99
N ASP A 87 -9.15 20.30 13.61
CA ASP A 87 -7.85 20.06 12.97
C ASP A 87 -7.72 18.62 12.42
N GLY A 88 -8.73 17.77 12.63
CA GLY A 88 -8.74 16.36 12.26
C GLY A 88 -7.99 15.44 13.23
N SER A 89 -7.60 15.93 14.40
CA SER A 89 -6.97 15.11 15.45
C SER A 89 -8.00 14.24 16.19
N CYS A 90 -7.56 13.06 16.64
CA CYS A 90 -8.38 12.24 17.52
C CYS A 90 -8.31 12.83 18.93
N PRO A 91 -9.45 13.11 19.59
CA PRO A 91 -9.49 13.75 20.91
C PRO A 91 -8.96 12.86 22.06
N PHE A 92 -8.63 11.61 21.75
CA PHE A 92 -7.98 10.68 22.69
C PHE A 92 -6.45 10.69 22.58
N LEU A 93 -5.85 11.41 21.62
CA LEU A 93 -4.41 11.64 21.60
C LEU A 93 -4.01 12.53 22.79
N ASP A 94 -2.95 12.13 23.50
CA ASP A 94 -2.31 12.97 24.51
C ASP A 94 -1.26 13.90 23.86
N THR A 95 -0.65 14.75 24.69
CA THR A 95 0.37 15.71 24.24
C THR A 95 1.64 15.05 23.69
N GLN A 96 1.84 13.76 23.96
CA GLN A 96 2.94 12.94 23.43
C GLN A 96 2.53 12.16 22.18
N LYS A 97 1.40 12.51 21.55
CA LYS A 97 0.85 11.83 20.35
C LYS A 97 0.44 10.37 20.62
N PHE A 98 0.33 9.94 21.87
CA PHE A 98 -0.08 8.58 22.24
C PHE A 98 -1.57 8.51 22.57
N CYS A 99 -2.23 7.40 22.23
CA CYS A 99 -3.65 7.22 22.52
C CYS A 99 -3.86 7.00 24.02
N SER A 100 -4.51 7.96 24.67
CA SER A 100 -4.78 7.92 26.11
C SER A 100 -5.73 6.79 26.54
N LEU A 101 -6.58 6.28 25.64
CA LEU A 101 -7.39 5.08 25.89
C LEU A 101 -6.50 3.83 25.89
N HIS A 102 -5.64 3.69 24.89
CA HIS A 102 -4.68 2.58 24.82
C HIS A 102 -3.75 2.59 26.05
N ARG A 103 -3.21 3.76 26.39
CA ARG A 103 -2.31 3.95 27.53
C ARG A 103 -2.90 3.47 28.86
N ARG A 104 -4.19 3.74 29.11
CA ARG A 104 -4.83 3.51 30.41
C ARG A 104 -5.62 2.20 30.49
N HIS A 105 -6.22 1.76 29.39
CA HIS A 105 -7.15 0.64 29.36
C HIS A 105 -6.72 -0.50 28.43
N GLY A 106 -5.59 -0.34 27.74
CA GLY A 106 -5.04 -1.33 26.82
C GLY A 106 -5.76 -1.40 25.48
N GLU A 107 -5.28 -2.29 24.61
CA GLU A 107 -5.80 -2.48 23.25
C GLU A 107 -7.27 -2.95 23.22
N ARG A 108 -7.74 -3.62 24.28
CA ARG A 108 -9.07 -4.25 24.32
C ARG A 108 -10.23 -3.26 24.15
N VAL A 109 -10.05 -2.00 24.57
CA VAL A 109 -11.09 -0.98 24.46
C VAL A 109 -11.09 -0.25 23.11
N LEU A 110 -10.08 -0.46 22.28
CA LEU A 110 -9.93 0.28 21.03
C LEU A 110 -10.92 -0.21 19.96
N PRO A 111 -11.41 0.70 19.08
CA PRO A 111 -12.11 0.30 17.87
C PRO A 111 -11.26 -0.62 16.99
N ASP A 112 -11.90 -1.41 16.13
CA ASP A 112 -11.22 -2.43 15.31
C ASP A 112 -10.05 -1.86 14.52
N GLY A 113 -10.26 -0.77 13.78
CA GLY A 113 -9.20 -0.14 13.00
C GLY A 113 -8.03 0.39 13.85
N CYS A 114 -8.28 0.81 15.09
CA CYS A 114 -7.22 1.29 15.99
C CYS A 114 -6.44 0.14 16.63
N ALA A 115 -7.10 -0.99 16.91
CA ALA A 115 -6.46 -2.17 17.49
C ALA A 115 -5.63 -2.95 16.46
N THR A 116 -6.09 -3.02 15.21
CA THR A 116 -5.40 -3.79 14.18
C THR A 116 -4.29 -3.00 13.49
N PHE A 117 -4.42 -1.67 13.33
CA PHE A 117 -3.42 -0.87 12.62
C PHE A 117 -2.02 -0.96 13.27
N PRO A 118 -0.94 -1.13 12.49
CA PRO A 118 -0.87 -1.16 11.01
C PRO A 118 -0.99 -2.57 10.40
N ARG A 119 -1.38 -3.57 11.17
CA ARG A 119 -1.58 -4.94 10.69
C ARG A 119 -2.89 -5.05 9.91
N ILE A 120 -2.85 -5.85 8.85
CA ILE A 120 -3.98 -6.17 7.99
C ILE A 120 -4.16 -7.68 8.07
N VAL A 121 -5.29 -8.10 8.63
CA VAL A 121 -5.64 -9.52 8.75
C VAL A 121 -6.60 -9.86 7.63
N SER A 122 -6.23 -10.85 6.83
CA SER A 122 -7.01 -11.35 5.71
C SER A 122 -7.27 -12.84 5.88
N LYS A 123 -8.36 -13.33 5.31
CA LYS A 123 -8.67 -14.76 5.22
C LYS A 123 -8.82 -15.11 3.73
N ILE A 124 -7.94 -15.98 3.24
CA ILE A 124 -7.95 -16.52 1.88
C ILE A 124 -8.23 -18.01 2.01
N ASP A 125 -9.37 -18.47 1.48
CA ASP A 125 -9.91 -19.79 1.77
C ASP A 125 -9.96 -20.05 3.29
N GLU A 126 -9.26 -21.06 3.81
CA GLU A 126 -9.13 -21.31 5.24
C GLU A 126 -7.84 -20.76 5.87
N GLN A 127 -6.95 -20.16 5.09
CA GLN A 127 -5.70 -19.59 5.57
C GLN A 127 -5.90 -18.15 6.07
N VAL A 128 -5.52 -17.90 7.33
CA VAL A 128 -5.38 -16.53 7.86
C VAL A 128 -3.98 -16.01 7.54
N GLU A 129 -3.94 -14.80 7.00
CA GLU A 129 -2.70 -14.09 6.65
C GLU A 129 -2.65 -12.71 7.32
N VAL A 130 -1.47 -12.31 7.78
CA VAL A 130 -1.24 -11.01 8.44
C VAL A 130 -0.13 -10.23 7.73
N ALA A 131 -0.53 -9.15 7.06
CA ALA A 131 0.35 -8.24 6.33
C ALA A 131 0.38 -6.83 6.96
N GLY A 132 1.19 -5.92 6.40
CA GLY A 132 1.46 -4.61 7.00
C GLY A 132 1.09 -3.44 6.09
N SER A 133 0.46 -2.42 6.67
CA SER A 133 0.28 -1.12 6.03
C SER A 133 1.53 -0.26 6.18
N LEU A 134 2.03 0.26 5.06
CA LEU A 134 3.11 1.25 5.03
C LEU A 134 2.71 2.60 5.63
N ALA A 135 1.43 2.86 5.93
CA ALA A 135 0.99 4.14 6.50
C ALA A 135 1.47 4.39 7.95
N CYS A 136 2.10 3.40 8.60
CA CYS A 136 2.83 3.58 9.85
C CYS A 136 4.34 3.74 9.53
N PRO A 137 5.02 4.78 10.03
CA PRO A 137 6.44 5.01 9.73
C PRO A 137 7.33 3.85 10.20
N GLU A 138 7.03 3.24 11.35
CA GLU A 138 7.80 2.10 11.84
C GLU A 138 7.54 0.82 11.04
N MET A 139 6.28 0.57 10.64
CA MET A 139 5.98 -0.54 9.73
C MET A 139 6.67 -0.35 8.38
N ALA A 140 6.70 0.88 7.85
CA ALA A 140 7.41 1.20 6.61
C ALA A 140 8.91 0.94 6.74
N ARG A 141 9.53 1.37 7.83
CA ARG A 141 10.95 1.09 8.13
C ARG A 141 11.23 -0.41 8.13
N ARG A 142 10.40 -1.21 8.80
CA ARG A 142 10.57 -2.66 8.85
C ARG A 142 10.35 -3.36 7.51
N LEU A 143 9.32 -2.95 6.77
CA LEU A 143 8.98 -3.57 5.48
C LEU A 143 9.98 -3.21 4.38
N LEU A 144 10.51 -1.99 4.36
CA LEU A 144 11.40 -1.53 3.31
C LEU A 144 12.86 -1.92 3.55
N LEU A 145 13.33 -1.84 4.80
CA LEU A 145 14.77 -1.82 5.08
C LEU A 145 15.37 -3.19 5.41
N LYS A 146 14.60 -4.13 5.99
CA LYS A 146 15.08 -5.48 6.32
C LYS A 146 15.05 -6.39 5.09
N ALA A 147 16.14 -7.12 4.82
CA ALA A 147 16.26 -7.97 3.64
C ALA A 147 15.21 -9.11 3.60
N ASP A 148 14.86 -9.67 4.75
CA ASP A 148 13.90 -10.77 4.95
C ASP A 148 12.48 -10.27 5.28
N ALA A 149 12.21 -8.97 5.10
CA ALA A 149 11.01 -8.32 5.62
C ALA A 149 9.70 -9.00 5.23
N LEU A 150 9.64 -9.53 4.01
CA LEU A 150 8.42 -10.03 3.36
C LEU A 150 8.28 -11.53 3.32
N GLU A 151 9.21 -12.26 3.95
CA GLU A 151 9.05 -13.69 4.12
C GLU A 151 7.74 -14.00 4.84
N GLN A 152 6.96 -14.93 4.28
CA GLN A 152 5.73 -15.41 4.90
C GLN A 152 6.07 -16.58 5.82
N VAL A 153 5.89 -16.38 7.12
CA VAL A 153 6.26 -17.34 8.18
C VAL A 153 5.03 -17.74 9.00
N PRO A 154 4.91 -19.01 9.44
CA PRO A 154 3.89 -19.39 10.41
C PRO A 154 4.05 -18.62 11.71
N GLY A 155 2.94 -18.17 12.29
CA GLY A 155 2.92 -17.45 13.57
C GLY A 155 1.87 -18.01 14.54
N PRO A 156 1.95 -17.64 15.83
CA PRO A 156 0.96 -18.04 16.83
C PRO A 156 -0.36 -17.27 16.66
N TRP A 157 -1.49 -17.94 16.89
CA TRP A 157 -2.83 -17.33 16.83
C TRP A 157 -3.00 -16.17 17.81
N GLU A 158 -2.31 -16.20 18.94
CA GLU A 158 -2.31 -15.16 19.97
C GLU A 158 -1.80 -13.81 19.46
N GLN A 159 -1.03 -13.79 18.36
CA GLN A 159 -0.51 -12.58 17.74
C GLN A 159 -1.36 -12.07 16.57
N VAL A 160 -2.43 -12.78 16.18
CA VAL A 160 -3.37 -12.31 15.15
C VAL A 160 -4.29 -11.26 15.80
N PRO A 161 -4.24 -9.99 15.39
CA PRO A 161 -5.08 -8.97 16.00
C PRO A 161 -6.52 -9.12 15.49
N ARG A 162 -7.46 -9.36 16.39
CA ARG A 162 -8.90 -9.43 16.09
C ARG A 162 -9.23 -10.35 14.90
N PRO A 163 -8.93 -11.66 14.97
CA PRO A 163 -9.21 -12.59 13.87
C PRO A 163 -10.69 -12.60 13.46
N GLU A 164 -11.60 -12.24 14.37
CA GLU A 164 -13.04 -12.14 14.08
C GLU A 164 -13.41 -11.03 13.07
N VAL A 165 -12.51 -10.07 12.81
CA VAL A 165 -12.69 -9.03 11.78
C VAL A 165 -11.75 -9.21 10.58
N ALA A 166 -11.15 -10.40 10.44
CA ALA A 166 -10.32 -10.74 9.29
C ALA A 166 -11.09 -10.48 8.00
N ARG A 167 -10.45 -9.80 7.06
CA ARG A 167 -11.08 -9.44 5.79
C ARG A 167 -11.15 -10.67 4.89
N PRO A 168 -12.33 -11.08 4.43
CA PRO A 168 -12.40 -12.14 3.44
C PRO A 168 -11.79 -11.68 2.13
N PHE A 169 -11.24 -12.60 1.36
CA PHE A 169 -10.87 -12.33 -0.02
C PHE A 169 -12.15 -12.15 -0.86
N PRO A 170 -12.42 -10.97 -1.42
CA PRO A 170 -13.68 -10.69 -2.08
C PRO A 170 -13.76 -11.37 -3.45
N GLY A 171 -14.95 -11.81 -3.83
CA GLY A 171 -15.23 -12.45 -5.11
C GLY A 171 -16.64 -13.02 -5.15
N ALA A 172 -17.28 -13.00 -6.33
CA ALA A 172 -18.54 -13.71 -6.52
C ALA A 172 -18.29 -15.23 -6.53
N PRO A 173 -19.25 -16.06 -6.06
CA PRO A 173 -19.16 -17.50 -6.25
C PRO A 173 -18.97 -17.84 -7.74
N GLY A 174 -17.96 -18.66 -8.06
CA GLY A 174 -17.62 -19.02 -9.43
C GLY A 174 -16.75 -18.01 -10.19
N ASP A 175 -16.38 -16.89 -9.57
CA ASP A 175 -15.44 -15.93 -10.15
C ASP A 175 -14.04 -16.56 -10.32
N ALA A 176 -13.53 -16.59 -11.56
CA ALA A 176 -12.26 -17.26 -11.87
C ALA A 176 -11.07 -16.67 -11.11
N TYR A 177 -11.07 -15.37 -10.81
CA TYR A 177 -9.98 -14.72 -10.08
C TYR A 177 -10.02 -15.05 -8.59
N ALA A 178 -11.22 -15.08 -8.01
CA ALA A 178 -11.40 -15.52 -6.63
C ALA A 178 -11.05 -17.01 -6.47
N ALA A 179 -11.54 -17.87 -7.36
CA ALA A 179 -11.31 -19.31 -7.32
C ALA A 179 -9.83 -19.70 -7.48
N HIS A 180 -9.04 -18.88 -8.20
CA HIS A 180 -7.61 -19.12 -8.43
C HIS A 180 -6.72 -18.03 -7.80
N ALA A 181 -7.21 -17.37 -6.75
CA ALA A 181 -6.54 -16.21 -6.14
C ALA A 181 -5.09 -16.51 -5.73
N GLY A 182 -4.86 -17.66 -5.08
CA GLY A 182 -3.53 -18.09 -4.68
C GLY A 182 -2.56 -18.27 -5.86
N ARG A 183 -3.04 -18.88 -6.95
CA ARG A 183 -2.23 -19.15 -8.16
C ARG A 183 -1.89 -17.86 -8.91
N ILE A 184 -2.88 -16.99 -9.08
CA ILE A 184 -2.70 -15.68 -9.73
C ILE A 184 -1.71 -14.82 -8.94
N ARG A 185 -1.87 -14.78 -7.61
CA ARG A 185 -0.94 -14.06 -6.74
C ARG A 185 0.47 -14.66 -6.81
N ALA A 186 0.62 -15.98 -6.80
CA ALA A 186 1.92 -16.63 -6.90
C ALA A 186 2.63 -16.29 -8.22
N ALA A 187 1.93 -16.33 -9.35
CA ALA A 187 2.46 -15.94 -10.66
C ALA A 187 2.89 -14.46 -10.68
N ALA A 188 2.04 -13.56 -10.16
CA ALA A 188 2.37 -12.14 -10.06
C ALA A 188 3.62 -11.88 -9.20
N LEU A 189 3.75 -12.57 -8.06
CA LEU A 189 4.94 -12.50 -7.23
C LEU A 189 6.16 -13.07 -7.96
N GLY A 190 6.03 -14.18 -8.68
CA GLY A 190 7.10 -14.77 -9.49
C GLY A 190 7.67 -13.78 -10.51
N LEU A 191 6.79 -13.07 -11.24
CA LEU A 191 7.17 -12.01 -12.17
C LEU A 191 7.89 -10.84 -11.48
N LEU A 192 7.40 -10.40 -10.31
CA LEU A 192 8.06 -9.35 -9.53
C LEU A 192 9.43 -9.80 -8.99
N HIS A 193 9.66 -11.09 -8.78
CA HIS A 193 10.95 -11.63 -8.33
C HIS A 193 11.99 -11.83 -9.44
N GLN A 194 11.67 -11.53 -10.71
CA GLN A 194 12.61 -11.57 -11.83
C GLN A 194 13.65 -10.42 -11.75
N GLN A 195 14.47 -10.42 -10.70
CA GLN A 195 15.40 -9.34 -10.33
C GLN A 195 16.54 -9.11 -11.34
N GLY A 196 16.72 -10.01 -12.31
CA GLY A 196 17.58 -9.78 -13.47
C GLY A 196 17.08 -8.65 -14.38
N PHE A 197 15.82 -8.24 -14.24
CA PHE A 197 15.22 -7.14 -14.99
C PHE A 197 14.92 -5.91 -14.11
N PRO A 198 15.03 -4.69 -14.67
CA PRO A 198 14.57 -3.48 -13.99
C PRO A 198 13.11 -3.59 -13.55
N LEU A 199 12.74 -2.92 -12.46
CA LEU A 199 11.36 -2.96 -11.97
C LEU A 199 10.33 -2.52 -13.02
N ALA A 200 10.69 -1.53 -13.85
CA ALA A 200 9.84 -1.05 -14.92
C ALA A 200 9.44 -2.19 -15.87
N SER A 201 10.39 -3.04 -16.26
CA SER A 201 10.13 -4.21 -17.11
C SER A 201 9.31 -5.27 -16.41
N ARG A 202 9.57 -5.54 -15.13
CA ARG A 202 8.76 -6.48 -14.33
C ARG A 202 7.29 -6.05 -14.21
N LEU A 203 7.03 -4.75 -14.05
CA LEU A 203 5.68 -4.18 -14.10
C LEU A 203 5.07 -4.30 -15.50
N GLY A 204 5.88 -4.11 -16.56
CA GLY A 204 5.49 -4.36 -17.95
C GLY A 204 5.08 -5.81 -18.20
N PHE A 205 5.84 -6.79 -17.71
CA PHE A 205 5.52 -8.22 -17.81
C PHE A 205 4.20 -8.53 -17.12
N LEU A 206 4.06 -8.03 -15.89
CA LEU A 206 2.86 -8.19 -15.08
C LEU A 206 1.63 -7.54 -15.76
N GLY A 207 1.81 -6.38 -16.39
CA GLY A 207 0.77 -5.70 -17.16
C GLY A 207 0.34 -6.48 -18.40
N GLN A 208 1.30 -7.01 -19.17
CA GLN A 208 0.99 -7.84 -20.35
C GLN A 208 0.27 -9.14 -19.97
N TRP A 209 0.73 -9.80 -18.90
CA TRP A 209 0.08 -11.00 -18.39
C TRP A 209 -1.35 -10.71 -17.88
N ALA A 210 -1.51 -9.63 -17.11
CA ALA A 210 -2.82 -9.21 -16.62
C ALA A 210 -3.78 -8.84 -17.75
N PHE A 211 -3.29 -8.21 -18.82
CA PHE A 211 -4.06 -7.93 -20.02
C PHE A 211 -4.55 -9.20 -20.71
N GLN A 212 -3.70 -10.22 -20.85
CA GLN A 212 -4.09 -11.50 -21.43
C GLN A 212 -5.14 -12.22 -20.58
N LEU A 213 -4.96 -12.24 -19.25
CA LEU A 213 -5.94 -12.83 -18.35
C LEU A 213 -7.29 -12.10 -18.38
N ASP A 214 -7.26 -10.77 -18.32
CA ASP A 214 -8.49 -9.97 -18.39
C ASP A 214 -9.20 -10.18 -19.73
N SER A 215 -8.49 -10.33 -20.85
CA SER A 215 -9.10 -10.60 -22.15
C SER A 215 -9.92 -11.90 -22.19
N ILE A 216 -9.57 -12.87 -21.34
CA ILE A 216 -10.23 -14.18 -21.28
C ILE A 216 -11.30 -14.21 -20.21
N PHE A 217 -11.02 -13.70 -19.00
CA PHE A 217 -11.93 -13.81 -17.85
C PHE A 217 -12.82 -12.59 -17.63
N ARG A 218 -12.49 -11.45 -18.23
CA ARG A 218 -13.19 -10.15 -18.07
C ARG A 218 -13.43 -9.43 -19.41
N GLY A 219 -13.16 -10.09 -20.55
CA GLY A 219 -13.30 -9.54 -21.89
C GLY A 219 -14.76 -9.42 -22.34
N GLU A 220 -14.98 -9.10 -23.62
CA GLU A 220 -16.35 -8.97 -24.18
C GLU A 220 -17.13 -10.29 -24.17
N ALA A 221 -16.44 -11.41 -24.29
CA ALA A 221 -16.98 -12.76 -24.16
C ALA A 221 -16.16 -13.53 -23.10
N PRO A 222 -16.46 -13.34 -21.80
CA PRO A 222 -15.76 -14.01 -20.73
C PRO A 222 -15.87 -15.53 -20.85
N PHE A 223 -14.80 -16.24 -20.48
CA PHE A 223 -14.77 -17.69 -20.40
C PHE A 223 -15.90 -18.24 -19.50
N GLU A 224 -16.70 -19.17 -20.03
CA GLU A 224 -17.90 -19.73 -19.36
C GLU A 224 -17.70 -21.15 -18.76
N GLY A 225 -16.47 -21.64 -18.68
CA GLY A 225 -16.18 -22.97 -18.12
C GLY A 225 -16.14 -23.02 -16.59
N ASP A 226 -16.00 -24.23 -16.05
CA ASP A 226 -15.89 -24.44 -14.61
C ASP A 226 -14.52 -24.04 -14.04
N ALA A 227 -14.37 -24.10 -12.72
CA ALA A 227 -13.12 -23.73 -12.04
C ALA A 227 -11.93 -24.60 -12.47
N ALA A 228 -12.12 -25.88 -12.81
CA ALA A 228 -11.04 -26.75 -13.26
C ALA A 228 -10.58 -26.35 -14.66
N GLN A 229 -11.51 -26.07 -15.58
CA GLN A 229 -11.20 -25.61 -16.93
C GLN A 229 -10.55 -24.21 -16.91
N ALA A 230 -11.04 -23.28 -16.07
CA ALA A 230 -10.39 -21.99 -15.85
C ALA A 230 -8.95 -22.17 -15.32
N GLY A 231 -8.74 -23.19 -14.48
CA GLY A 231 -7.41 -23.56 -14.00
C GLY A 231 -6.46 -24.01 -15.10
N GLN A 232 -6.94 -24.77 -16.09
CA GLN A 232 -6.16 -25.19 -17.26
C GLN A 232 -5.78 -24.00 -18.15
N VAL A 233 -6.69 -23.02 -18.29
CA VAL A 233 -6.40 -21.77 -19.01
C VAL A 233 -5.26 -21.01 -18.33
N LEU A 234 -5.27 -20.91 -17.00
CA LEU A 234 -4.17 -20.27 -16.25
C LEU A 234 -2.82 -20.98 -16.49
N ASP A 235 -2.80 -22.31 -16.45
CA ASP A 235 -1.59 -23.10 -16.70
C ASP A 235 -1.06 -22.95 -18.13
N ALA A 236 -1.95 -22.75 -19.10
CA ALA A 236 -1.55 -22.54 -20.50
C ALA A 236 -0.97 -21.13 -20.75
N LEU A 237 -1.39 -20.13 -19.97
CA LEU A 237 -0.98 -18.73 -20.16
C LEU A 237 0.30 -18.34 -19.43
N LEU A 238 0.67 -19.07 -18.37
CA LEU A 238 1.81 -18.73 -17.54
C LEU A 238 3.19 -19.02 -18.18
N PRO A 239 3.43 -20.13 -18.91
CA PRO A 239 4.76 -20.51 -19.37
C PRO A 239 5.52 -19.44 -20.18
N PRO A 240 4.88 -18.65 -21.08
CA PRO A 240 5.57 -17.55 -21.77
C PRO A 240 6.13 -16.47 -20.84
N PHE A 241 5.57 -16.33 -19.63
CA PHE A 241 5.97 -15.36 -18.60
C PHE A 241 6.96 -15.96 -17.59
N GLU A 242 7.34 -17.22 -17.76
CA GLU A 242 8.37 -17.91 -16.97
C GLU A 242 9.63 -18.22 -17.79
N ALA A 243 9.51 -18.25 -19.12
CA ALA A 243 10.61 -18.53 -20.04
C ALA A 243 11.61 -17.35 -20.12
N PRO A 244 12.90 -17.54 -19.77
CA PRO A 244 13.89 -16.46 -19.77
C PRO A 244 14.03 -15.73 -21.11
N ASP A 245 14.10 -16.46 -22.23
CA ASP A 245 14.23 -15.88 -23.57
C ASP A 245 13.03 -15.00 -23.95
N ARG A 246 11.84 -15.35 -23.45
CA ARG A 246 10.61 -14.57 -23.69
C ARG A 246 10.59 -13.30 -22.86
N LEU A 247 10.99 -13.37 -21.59
CA LEU A 247 11.12 -12.21 -20.74
C LEU A 247 12.19 -11.24 -21.25
N GLU A 248 13.30 -11.76 -21.77
CA GLU A 248 14.35 -10.96 -22.41
C GLU A 248 13.83 -10.23 -23.65
N ALA A 249 13.12 -10.92 -24.55
CA ALA A 249 12.49 -10.28 -25.71
C ALA A 249 11.50 -9.19 -25.30
N MET A 250 10.63 -9.47 -24.33
CA MET A 250 9.69 -8.48 -23.79
C MET A 250 10.41 -7.29 -23.14
N HIS A 251 11.54 -7.52 -22.47
CA HIS A 251 12.36 -6.46 -21.89
C HIS A 251 12.92 -5.55 -22.97
N GLN A 252 13.48 -6.12 -24.05
CA GLN A 252 14.04 -5.37 -25.17
C GLN A 252 12.97 -4.50 -25.84
N ASP A 253 11.80 -5.09 -26.14
CA ASP A 253 10.66 -4.35 -26.69
C ASP A 253 10.22 -3.22 -25.76
N PHE A 254 10.08 -3.51 -24.45
CA PHE A 254 9.68 -2.52 -23.45
C PHE A 254 10.72 -1.40 -23.28
N ALA A 255 12.01 -1.75 -23.29
CA ALA A 255 13.11 -0.81 -23.13
C ALA A 255 13.19 0.17 -24.30
N ALA A 256 12.93 -0.29 -25.52
CA ALA A 256 12.94 0.50 -26.74
C ALA A 256 11.81 1.55 -26.85
N LEU A 257 10.74 1.44 -26.06
CA LEU A 257 9.62 2.38 -26.10
C LEU A 257 10.01 3.78 -25.58
N GLU A 258 9.82 4.81 -26.39
CA GLU A 258 9.88 6.19 -25.91
C GLU A 258 8.52 6.60 -25.32
N VAL A 259 8.53 7.17 -24.12
CA VAL A 259 7.30 7.59 -23.42
C VAL A 259 7.33 9.07 -23.06
N PRO A 260 6.23 9.82 -23.26
CA PRO A 260 6.14 11.21 -22.84
C PRO A 260 5.99 11.30 -21.32
N GLY A 261 7.11 11.38 -20.59
CA GLY A 261 7.12 11.42 -19.12
C GLY A 261 6.65 12.74 -18.50
N GLY A 262 6.75 13.87 -19.21
CA GLY A 262 6.30 15.20 -18.75
C GLY A 262 4.83 15.23 -18.31
N PRO A 263 3.88 14.78 -19.16
CA PRO A 263 2.48 14.65 -18.77
C PRO A 263 2.24 13.77 -17.53
N CYS A 264 2.99 12.67 -17.39
CA CYS A 264 2.92 11.82 -16.20
C CYS A 264 3.39 12.57 -14.94
N ALA A 265 4.52 13.29 -15.02
CA ALA A 265 5.02 14.12 -13.93
C ALA A 265 3.98 15.19 -13.52
N GLY A 266 3.39 15.87 -14.50
CA GLY A 266 2.37 16.90 -14.26
C GLY A 266 1.11 16.36 -13.57
N LEU A 267 0.66 15.16 -13.95
CA LEU A 267 -0.48 14.50 -13.33
C LEU A 267 -0.18 14.06 -11.89
N LEU A 268 0.97 13.41 -11.66
CA LEU A 268 1.40 13.00 -10.33
C LEU A 268 1.58 14.22 -9.40
N ALA A 269 2.17 15.31 -9.90
CA ALA A 269 2.28 16.56 -9.15
C ALA A 269 0.90 17.16 -8.82
N SER A 270 -0.07 17.06 -9.74
CA SER A 270 -1.43 17.51 -9.52
C SER A 270 -2.13 16.69 -8.43
N MET A 271 -1.96 15.37 -8.41
CA MET A 271 -2.45 14.50 -7.33
C MET A 271 -1.83 14.87 -5.97
N LEU A 272 -0.52 15.11 -5.94
CA LEU A 272 0.20 15.53 -4.73
C LEU A 272 -0.29 16.89 -4.21
N LYS A 273 -0.48 17.87 -5.11
CA LYS A 273 -1.03 19.21 -4.80
C LYS A 273 -2.46 19.14 -4.29
N ALA A 274 -3.32 18.37 -4.97
CA ALA A 274 -4.71 18.16 -4.57
C ALA A 274 -4.76 17.59 -3.16
N ARG A 275 -3.96 16.55 -2.88
CA ARG A 275 -3.92 15.96 -1.54
C ARG A 275 -3.36 16.90 -0.49
N ARG A 276 -2.30 17.65 -0.82
CA ARG A 276 -1.70 18.64 0.07
C ARG A 276 -2.71 19.67 0.56
N ALA A 277 -3.66 20.09 -0.28
CA ALA A 277 -4.66 21.10 0.07
C ALA A 277 -5.64 20.67 1.17
N VAL A 278 -5.87 19.36 1.32
CA VAL A 278 -6.90 18.79 2.21
C VAL A 278 -6.35 17.82 3.26
N ALA A 279 -5.08 17.45 3.17
CA ALA A 279 -4.42 16.60 4.16
C ALA A 279 -4.40 17.25 5.54
N ARG A 280 -4.65 16.44 6.56
CA ARG A 280 -4.56 16.82 7.98
C ARG A 280 -3.25 16.29 8.57
N GLY A 281 -2.81 16.90 9.66
CA GLY A 281 -1.54 16.59 10.32
C GLY A 281 -0.39 17.47 9.84
N GLU A 282 0.75 17.34 10.53
CA GLU A 282 1.86 18.30 10.42
C GLU A 282 2.89 17.92 9.35
N ARG A 283 2.91 16.66 8.90
CA ARG A 283 4.02 16.11 8.11
C ARG A 283 3.83 16.14 6.60
N PHE A 284 2.63 15.86 6.12
CA PHE A 284 2.41 15.70 4.68
C PHE A 284 2.57 17.01 3.89
N LYS A 285 2.08 18.13 4.43
CA LYS A 285 2.17 19.43 3.75
C LYS A 285 3.63 19.88 3.52
N PRO A 286 4.51 19.97 4.54
CA PRO A 286 5.90 20.34 4.32
C PRO A 286 6.65 19.33 3.44
N PHE A 287 6.33 18.03 3.56
CA PHE A 287 6.86 17.00 2.65
C PHE A 287 6.50 17.28 1.18
N ALA A 288 5.22 17.50 0.89
CA ALA A 288 4.75 17.77 -0.46
C ALA A 288 5.31 19.10 -1.01
N ASP A 289 5.38 20.14 -0.18
CA ASP A 289 5.99 21.42 -0.53
C ASP A 289 7.49 21.26 -0.86
N GLY A 290 8.22 20.51 -0.04
CA GLY A 290 9.64 20.24 -0.27
C GLY A 290 9.89 19.48 -1.57
N VAL A 291 9.09 18.43 -1.84
CA VAL A 291 9.20 17.66 -3.08
C VAL A 291 8.93 18.53 -4.31
N LEU A 292 7.83 19.30 -4.28
CA LEU A 292 7.45 20.16 -5.41
C LEU A 292 8.47 21.28 -5.63
N ALA A 293 8.96 21.92 -4.56
CA ALA A 293 10.00 22.94 -4.68
C ALA A 293 11.30 22.36 -5.24
N SER A 294 11.68 21.16 -4.82
CA SER A 294 12.90 20.50 -5.27
C SER A 294 12.89 20.09 -6.75
N LEU A 295 11.71 19.79 -7.31
CA LEU A 295 11.56 19.34 -8.70
C LEU A 295 11.06 20.43 -9.67
N TRP A 296 10.10 21.26 -9.26
CA TRP A 296 9.52 22.31 -10.11
C TRP A 296 10.12 23.70 -9.86
N GLY A 297 10.82 23.88 -8.74
CA GLY A 297 11.44 25.16 -8.35
C GLY A 297 12.95 25.23 -8.57
N SER A 298 13.57 24.19 -9.14
CA SER A 298 15.00 24.22 -9.46
C SER A 298 15.26 25.11 -10.69
N GLU A 299 16.48 25.64 -10.82
CA GLU A 299 16.87 26.48 -11.95
C GLU A 299 16.69 25.75 -13.29
N GLU A 300 16.82 24.43 -13.28
CA GLU A 300 16.70 23.54 -14.43
C GLU A 300 15.24 23.28 -14.85
N ALA A 301 14.25 23.59 -14.00
CA ALA A 301 12.86 23.16 -14.18
C ALA A 301 11.92 24.23 -14.78
N GLU A 302 12.22 25.53 -14.67
CA GLU A 302 11.38 26.67 -15.11
C GLU A 302 9.85 26.50 -14.84
N GLY A 303 9.46 25.71 -13.83
CA GLY A 303 8.07 25.38 -13.53
C GLY A 303 7.31 24.46 -14.52
N SER A 304 7.96 23.85 -15.52
CA SER A 304 7.28 22.99 -16.50
C SER A 304 7.31 21.48 -16.13
N PRO A 305 6.24 20.71 -16.44
CA PRO A 305 6.24 19.25 -16.22
C PRO A 305 7.37 18.50 -16.94
N GLU A 306 7.74 18.92 -18.16
CA GLU A 306 8.80 18.31 -18.96
C GLU A 306 10.18 18.49 -18.33
N ALA A 307 10.45 19.66 -17.77
CA ALA A 307 11.74 19.91 -17.13
C ALA A 307 11.83 19.25 -15.75
N ALA A 308 10.74 19.25 -14.96
CA ALA A 308 10.66 18.47 -13.73
C ALA A 308 10.85 16.96 -14.00
N TRP A 309 10.31 16.44 -15.10
CA TRP A 309 10.55 15.06 -15.53
C TRP A 309 12.02 14.78 -15.84
N ARG A 310 12.71 15.67 -16.57
CA ARG A 310 14.16 15.55 -16.80
C ARG A 310 14.97 15.55 -15.51
N GLU A 311 14.58 16.37 -14.53
CA GLU A 311 15.24 16.39 -13.22
C GLU A 311 15.01 15.09 -12.44
N VAL A 312 13.78 14.53 -12.48
CA VAL A 312 13.50 13.20 -11.91
C VAL A 312 14.41 12.14 -12.53
N LEU A 313 14.50 12.08 -13.87
CA LEU A 313 15.36 11.12 -14.58
C LEU A 313 16.83 11.26 -14.17
N SER A 314 17.36 12.49 -14.18
CA SER A 314 18.77 12.75 -13.83
C SER A 314 19.10 12.32 -12.39
N ARG A 315 18.18 12.53 -11.45
CA ARG A 315 18.35 12.05 -10.07
C ARG A 315 18.18 10.55 -9.94
N TRP A 316 17.29 9.96 -10.74
CA TRP A 316 17.07 8.53 -10.74
C TRP A 316 18.28 7.76 -11.26
N GLU A 317 18.90 8.21 -12.34
CA GLU A 317 20.16 7.66 -12.87
C GLU A 317 21.27 7.67 -11.80
N TRP A 318 21.38 8.78 -11.05
CA TRP A 318 22.33 8.87 -9.94
C TRP A 318 21.97 7.91 -8.80
N LEU A 319 20.69 7.82 -8.41
CA LEU A 319 20.23 6.89 -7.36
C LEU A 319 20.51 5.44 -7.74
N GLU A 320 20.28 5.05 -8.99
CA GLU A 320 20.57 3.70 -9.47
C GLU A 320 22.07 3.41 -9.49
N SER A 321 22.88 4.37 -9.92
CA SER A 321 24.35 4.24 -9.94
C SER A 321 24.95 4.16 -8.52
N ALA A 322 24.51 5.00 -7.60
CA ALA A 322 25.08 5.09 -6.25
C ALA A 322 24.45 4.10 -5.24
N HIS A 323 23.17 3.75 -5.41
CA HIS A 323 22.38 3.00 -4.42
C HIS A 323 21.48 1.92 -5.04
N GLY A 324 21.80 1.43 -6.24
CA GLY A 324 20.93 0.56 -7.04
C GLY A 324 20.35 -0.65 -6.31
N SER A 325 21.17 -1.40 -5.57
CA SER A 325 20.70 -2.58 -4.81
C SER A 325 19.67 -2.21 -3.75
N ARG A 326 19.85 -1.07 -3.08
CA ARG A 326 18.92 -0.61 -2.06
C ARG A 326 17.62 -0.08 -2.67
N ILE A 327 17.70 0.70 -3.75
CA ILE A 327 16.52 1.16 -4.47
C ILE A 327 15.70 -0.03 -4.97
N GLN A 328 16.36 -1.04 -5.55
CA GLN A 328 15.71 -2.28 -5.97
C GLN A 328 14.98 -2.96 -4.81
N GLN A 329 15.61 -3.02 -3.62
CA GLN A 329 14.99 -3.58 -2.41
C GLN A 329 13.73 -2.81 -2.02
N TYR A 330 13.77 -1.48 -1.90
CA TYR A 330 12.61 -0.69 -1.46
C TYR A 330 11.39 -0.94 -2.32
N PHE A 331 11.56 -0.88 -3.64
CA PHE A 331 10.45 -0.97 -4.54
C PHE A 331 9.99 -2.42 -4.75
N LEU A 332 10.89 -3.40 -4.69
CA LEU A 332 10.49 -4.81 -4.66
C LEU A 332 9.67 -5.09 -3.40
N HIS A 333 10.12 -4.63 -2.24
CA HIS A 333 9.40 -4.86 -1.00
C HIS A 333 8.04 -4.16 -1.02
N TYR A 334 8.00 -2.93 -1.53
CA TYR A 334 6.75 -2.23 -1.71
C TYR A 334 5.77 -3.00 -2.61
N THR A 335 6.19 -3.42 -3.80
CA THR A 335 5.29 -4.09 -4.75
C THR A 335 4.80 -5.43 -4.22
N ILE A 336 5.67 -6.25 -3.64
CA ILE A 336 5.26 -7.52 -2.99
C ILE A 336 4.28 -7.24 -1.85
N ASN A 337 4.56 -6.26 -0.98
CA ASN A 337 3.67 -5.94 0.14
C ASN A 337 2.28 -5.49 -0.33
N GLN A 338 2.15 -4.85 -1.50
CA GLN A 338 0.84 -4.50 -2.07
C GLN A 338 0.02 -5.76 -2.39
N TRP A 339 0.65 -6.81 -2.94
CA TRP A 339 0.01 -8.10 -3.23
C TRP A 339 -0.34 -8.91 -1.97
N LEU A 340 0.48 -8.79 -0.92
CA LEU A 340 0.24 -9.49 0.35
C LEU A 340 -0.84 -8.82 1.20
N ARG A 341 -0.95 -7.48 1.15
CA ARG A 341 -1.84 -6.72 2.04
C ARG A 341 -3.22 -6.40 1.48
N ALA A 342 -3.38 -6.42 0.15
CA ALA A 342 -4.59 -5.98 -0.52
C ALA A 342 -5.05 -7.03 -1.54
N PRO A 343 -6.26 -7.60 -1.39
CA PRO A 343 -6.81 -8.53 -2.36
C PRO A 343 -6.91 -7.86 -3.73
N PHE A 344 -6.28 -8.44 -4.75
CA PHE A 344 -6.33 -7.87 -6.10
C PHE A 344 -7.73 -7.94 -6.72
N THR A 345 -8.60 -8.82 -6.22
CA THR A 345 -10.01 -8.95 -6.63
C THR A 345 -10.92 -7.83 -6.13
N GLU A 346 -10.43 -6.93 -5.27
CA GLU A 346 -11.13 -5.67 -4.99
C GLU A 346 -11.09 -4.71 -6.19
N ALA A 347 -10.14 -4.91 -7.11
CA ALA A 347 -10.06 -4.10 -8.32
C ALA A 347 -11.07 -4.59 -9.36
N PRO A 348 -11.53 -3.70 -10.27
CA PRO A 348 -12.43 -4.09 -11.36
C PRO A 348 -11.87 -5.20 -12.27
N SER A 349 -10.55 -5.27 -12.41
CA SER A 349 -9.84 -6.27 -13.20
C SER A 349 -8.40 -6.42 -12.70
N LEU A 350 -7.69 -7.45 -13.17
CA LEU A 350 -6.29 -7.66 -12.80
C LEU A 350 -5.41 -6.55 -13.41
N LEU A 351 -5.66 -6.17 -14.66
CA LEU A 351 -4.94 -5.08 -15.32
C LEU A 351 -5.16 -3.75 -14.61
N ALA A 352 -6.38 -3.47 -14.14
CA ALA A 352 -6.66 -2.29 -13.35
C ALA A 352 -5.85 -2.29 -12.03
N TYR A 353 -5.77 -3.44 -11.35
CA TYR A 353 -4.93 -3.59 -10.15
C TYR A 353 -3.46 -3.28 -10.44
N VAL A 354 -2.90 -3.86 -11.51
CA VAL A 354 -1.50 -3.63 -11.89
C VAL A 354 -1.26 -2.20 -12.35
N PHE A 355 -2.22 -1.59 -13.06
CA PHE A 355 -2.18 -0.17 -13.44
C PHE A 355 -2.08 0.73 -12.21
N ARG A 356 -2.92 0.48 -11.19
CA ARG A 356 -2.85 1.21 -9.91
C ARG A 356 -1.49 1.02 -9.23
N LEU A 357 -0.92 -0.18 -9.28
CA LEU A 357 0.42 -0.45 -8.76
C LEU A 357 1.49 0.37 -9.50
N ALA A 358 1.43 0.43 -10.83
CA ALA A 358 2.34 1.23 -11.64
C ALA A 358 2.25 2.74 -11.33
N VAL A 359 1.04 3.30 -11.24
CA VAL A 359 0.84 4.71 -10.84
C VAL A 359 1.44 5.01 -9.47
N ARG A 360 1.29 4.08 -8.51
CA ARG A 360 1.88 4.23 -7.17
C ARG A 360 3.40 4.18 -7.20
N VAL A 361 3.98 3.24 -7.96
CA VAL A 361 5.44 3.17 -8.15
C VAL A 361 5.96 4.46 -8.78
N ALA A 362 5.29 4.99 -9.80
CA ALA A 362 5.63 6.26 -10.44
C ALA A 362 5.57 7.43 -9.44
N MET A 363 4.51 7.51 -8.62
CA MET A 363 4.40 8.50 -7.54
C MET A 363 5.59 8.40 -6.58
N LEU A 364 5.95 7.19 -6.14
CA LEU A 364 7.04 6.94 -5.20
C LEU A 364 8.41 7.29 -5.79
N ARG A 365 8.66 6.98 -7.07
CA ARG A 365 9.86 7.41 -7.80
C ARG A 365 9.97 8.93 -7.85
N MET A 366 8.87 9.60 -8.22
CA MET A 366 8.81 11.06 -8.28
C MET A 366 9.12 11.68 -6.92
N VAL A 367 8.44 11.25 -5.85
CA VAL A 367 8.63 11.87 -4.53
C VAL A 367 9.99 11.55 -3.91
N LEU A 368 10.58 10.39 -4.21
CA LEU A 368 11.91 10.03 -3.72
C LEU A 368 12.99 10.84 -4.44
N ALA A 369 12.94 10.91 -5.78
CA ALA A 369 13.84 11.76 -6.57
C ALA A 369 13.69 13.24 -6.18
N GLY A 370 12.46 13.67 -5.92
CA GLY A 370 12.16 15.03 -5.47
C GLY A 370 12.42 15.30 -3.99
N HIS A 371 12.78 14.29 -3.19
CA HIS A 371 12.93 14.50 -1.75
C HIS A 371 14.10 15.48 -1.47
N PRO A 372 13.92 16.54 -0.66
CA PRO A 372 14.98 17.51 -0.40
C PRO A 372 16.27 16.89 0.15
N ALA A 373 16.16 15.85 0.99
CA ALA A 373 17.33 15.13 1.49
C ALA A 373 18.05 14.34 0.39
N VAL A 374 17.35 13.84 -0.64
CA VAL A 374 17.96 13.16 -1.79
C VAL A 374 18.66 14.17 -2.70
N ALA A 375 18.06 15.34 -2.93
CA ALA A 375 18.70 16.43 -3.65
C ALA A 375 20.00 16.88 -2.95
N ALA A 376 19.96 17.06 -1.62
CA ALA A 376 21.14 17.41 -0.82
C ALA A 376 22.19 16.29 -0.82
N LEU A 377 21.76 15.02 -0.76
CA LEU A 377 22.65 13.86 -0.81
C LEU A 377 23.42 13.82 -2.12
N ARG A 378 22.74 14.04 -3.26
CA ARG A 378 23.37 14.12 -4.58
C ARG A 378 24.38 15.27 -4.65
N ALA A 379 24.04 16.45 -4.13
CA ALA A 379 24.93 17.61 -4.12
C ALA A 379 26.20 17.41 -3.26
N SER A 380 26.14 16.54 -2.26
CA SER A 380 27.25 16.25 -1.32
C SER A 380 27.90 14.87 -1.56
N ALA A 381 27.59 14.20 -2.66
CA ALA A 381 27.92 12.79 -2.90
C ALA A 381 29.42 12.45 -2.81
N SER A 382 30.31 13.41 -3.08
CA SER A 382 31.77 13.21 -3.01
C SER A 382 32.35 13.25 -1.60
N GLY A 383 31.58 13.67 -0.59
CA GLY A 383 32.08 13.95 0.77
C GLY A 383 31.54 13.05 1.89
N LEU A 384 30.57 12.18 1.61
CA LEU A 384 29.92 11.34 2.63
C LEU A 384 30.44 9.90 2.61
N ALA A 385 30.55 9.30 3.79
CA ALA A 385 30.82 7.87 3.89
C ALA A 385 29.64 7.06 3.30
N PRO A 386 29.88 5.92 2.64
CA PRO A 386 28.83 5.12 2.01
C PRO A 386 27.67 4.75 2.96
N GLU A 387 27.98 4.43 4.22
CA GLU A 387 26.99 4.08 5.24
C GLU A 387 26.11 5.28 5.64
N GLU A 388 26.71 6.47 5.78
CA GLU A 388 25.97 7.70 6.10
C GLU A 388 25.07 8.12 4.95
N SER A 389 25.58 7.99 3.72
CA SER A 389 24.83 8.22 2.49
C SER A 389 23.62 7.29 2.40
N GLN A 390 23.85 5.98 2.62
CA GLN A 390 22.80 4.97 2.64
C GLN A 390 21.76 5.25 3.74
N ALA A 391 22.19 5.60 4.95
CA ALA A 391 21.29 5.92 6.05
C ALA A 391 20.44 7.18 5.78
N ALA A 392 20.98 8.18 5.08
CA ALA A 392 20.23 9.35 4.64
C ALA A 392 19.15 8.97 3.61
N LEU A 393 19.50 8.12 2.63
CA LEU A 393 18.55 7.60 1.66
C LEU A 393 17.47 6.73 2.31
N ASP A 394 17.81 5.86 3.26
CA ASP A 394 16.88 5.04 4.04
C ASP A 394 15.82 5.91 4.75
N ARG A 395 16.26 7.02 5.38
CA ARG A 395 15.34 7.97 6.05
C ARG A 395 14.37 8.62 5.05
N ALA A 396 14.89 9.10 3.92
CA ALA A 396 14.08 9.71 2.87
C ALA A 396 13.08 8.70 2.28
N ALA A 397 13.52 7.48 2.00
CA ALA A 397 12.66 6.41 1.47
C ALA A 397 11.54 6.05 2.46
N VAL A 398 11.84 5.87 3.75
CA VAL A 398 10.80 5.63 4.75
C VAL A 398 9.77 6.76 4.74
N GLU A 399 10.22 8.02 4.79
CA GLU A 399 9.34 9.20 4.78
C GLU A 399 8.45 9.26 3.52
N CYS A 400 9.03 9.11 2.34
CA CYS A 400 8.29 9.06 1.07
C CYS A 400 7.22 7.98 1.08
N PHE A 401 7.59 6.74 1.40
CA PHE A 401 6.69 5.59 1.28
C PHE A 401 5.57 5.64 2.31
N TYR A 402 5.85 6.01 3.56
CA TYR A 402 4.81 6.06 4.58
C TYR A 402 3.85 7.24 4.35
N LEU A 403 4.35 8.42 3.96
CA LEU A 403 3.51 9.59 3.72
C LEU A 403 2.64 9.42 2.48
N VAL A 404 3.18 8.85 1.40
CA VAL A 404 2.38 8.49 0.21
C VAL A 404 1.37 7.41 0.56
N ALA A 405 1.75 6.34 1.26
CA ALA A 405 0.82 5.28 1.67
C ALA A 405 -0.32 5.80 2.55
N ARG A 406 -0.03 6.73 3.48
CA ARG A 406 -1.01 7.28 4.40
C ARG A 406 -1.93 8.31 3.75
N HIS A 407 -1.34 9.27 3.04
CA HIS A 407 -2.09 10.45 2.59
C HIS A 407 -2.58 10.34 1.16
N VAL A 408 -1.91 9.58 0.29
CA VAL A 408 -2.25 9.50 -1.14
C VAL A 408 -2.96 8.18 -1.44
N GLU A 409 -2.35 7.05 -1.08
CA GLU A 409 -2.87 5.72 -1.49
C GLU A 409 -4.18 5.30 -0.85
N GLN A 410 -4.50 5.86 0.32
CA GLN A 410 -5.72 5.58 1.09
C GLN A 410 -6.80 6.64 0.86
N ALA A 411 -6.49 7.71 0.11
CA ALA A 411 -7.42 8.80 -0.12
C ALA A 411 -8.49 8.38 -1.15
N PRO A 412 -9.78 8.33 -0.78
CA PRO A 412 -10.83 7.82 -1.65
C PRO A 412 -10.97 8.60 -2.97
N ASP A 413 -10.75 9.90 -2.93
CA ASP A 413 -10.75 10.81 -4.07
C ASP A 413 -9.61 10.49 -5.06
N ILE A 414 -8.39 10.27 -4.56
CA ILE A 414 -7.25 9.86 -5.39
C ILE A 414 -7.49 8.47 -5.98
N LEU A 415 -8.01 7.53 -5.17
CA LEU A 415 -8.34 6.19 -5.65
C LEU A 415 -9.37 6.21 -6.76
N ALA A 416 -10.42 7.02 -6.63
CA ALA A 416 -11.42 7.20 -7.68
C ALA A 416 -10.81 7.76 -8.97
N ILE A 417 -9.91 8.75 -8.86
CA ILE A 417 -9.18 9.30 -10.04
C ILE A 417 -8.38 8.19 -10.73
N VAL A 418 -7.61 7.40 -9.98
CA VAL A 418 -6.78 6.32 -10.54
C VAL A 418 -7.64 5.25 -11.21
N TRP A 419 -8.77 4.86 -10.61
CA TRP A 419 -9.68 3.90 -11.24
C TRP A 419 -10.32 4.45 -12.52
N ASN A 420 -10.74 5.71 -12.52
CA ASN A 420 -11.28 6.36 -13.72
C ASN A 420 -10.22 6.48 -14.82
N MET A 421 -8.95 6.71 -14.48
CA MET A 421 -7.85 6.73 -15.44
C MET A 421 -7.60 5.35 -16.07
N ALA A 422 -7.76 4.28 -15.30
CA ALA A 422 -7.64 2.91 -15.81
C ALA A 422 -8.68 2.64 -16.91
N GLY A 423 -9.89 3.20 -16.77
CA GLY A 423 -10.97 3.05 -17.75
C GLY A 423 -11.60 1.64 -17.72
N ALA A 424 -12.09 1.17 -18.86
CA ALA A 424 -12.77 -0.12 -18.99
C ALA A 424 -11.84 -1.34 -19.14
N GLY A 425 -10.52 -1.15 -19.04
CA GLY A 425 -9.54 -2.21 -19.30
C GLY A 425 -9.02 -2.22 -20.74
N GLY A 426 -8.41 -3.34 -21.13
CA GLY A 426 -7.95 -3.56 -22.49
C GLY A 426 -6.65 -2.82 -22.87
N ALA A 427 -6.45 -2.61 -24.17
CA ALA A 427 -5.19 -2.11 -24.73
C ALA A 427 -4.88 -0.67 -24.29
N GLU A 428 -5.91 0.18 -24.10
CA GLU A 428 -5.74 1.54 -23.62
C GLU A 428 -5.17 1.57 -22.19
N THR A 429 -5.72 0.75 -21.29
CA THR A 429 -5.22 0.61 -19.92
C THR A 429 -3.80 0.07 -19.90
N LEU A 430 -3.48 -0.91 -20.75
CA LEU A 430 -2.13 -1.44 -20.89
C LEU A 430 -1.14 -0.36 -21.37
N GLY A 431 -1.52 0.45 -22.36
CA GLY A 431 -0.71 1.57 -22.84
C GLY A 431 -0.40 2.57 -21.72
N LYS A 432 -1.42 2.99 -20.95
CA LYS A 432 -1.23 3.89 -19.81
C LYS A 432 -0.37 3.25 -18.70
N LEU A 433 -0.55 1.95 -18.43
CA LEU A 433 0.27 1.20 -17.48
C LEU A 433 1.75 1.24 -17.88
N ILE A 434 2.05 1.05 -19.16
CA ILE A 434 3.42 1.12 -19.69
C ILE A 434 4.01 2.52 -19.47
N LEU A 435 3.24 3.58 -19.71
CA LEU A 435 3.67 4.96 -19.45
C LEU A 435 4.12 5.15 -17.99
N PHE A 436 3.29 4.74 -17.02
CA PHE A 436 3.65 4.86 -15.59
C PHE A 436 4.72 3.87 -15.14
N SER A 437 4.87 2.72 -15.81
CA SER A 437 5.92 1.76 -15.46
C SER A 437 7.31 2.27 -15.85
N LYS A 438 7.40 3.02 -16.97
CA LYS A 438 8.62 3.68 -17.46
C LYS A 438 8.91 5.04 -16.82
N PHE A 439 7.96 5.60 -16.08
CA PHE A 439 8.20 6.72 -15.18
C PHE A 439 9.07 6.26 -14.02
#